data_AF-A0A3D0PYI8-F1
#
_entry.id   AF-A0A3D0PYI8-F1
#
_cell.length_a   1.000
_cell.length_b   1.000
_cell.length_c   1.000
_cell.angle_alpha   90.00
_cell.angle_beta   90.00
_cell.angle_gamma   90.00
#
_symmetry.space_group_name_H-M   'P 1'
#
loop_
_entity.id
_entity.type
_entity.pdbx_description
1 polymer ?
#
loop_
_entity_poly.entity_id
_entity_poly.type
_entity_poly.pdbx_seq_one_letter_code
_entity_poly.pdbx_strand_id
1 'polypeptide(L)'
;AEPLREQIRAGAAGLKIHEDWGATPAVIDTCLGVADEMDVQVAIHTDTLNEGGCVEDTIAALKGRTIHTYHTEGAGGGHAPDIIRAASFPNVLPSSTNPTMPFTRNTIDEHLDMMMVTHHLDRHVPEDIAFADSRIRPETIGAEDVLHDMGLISMMSSDSQAMGRVGEVITRTWQTADKMKKQRGPLPEDEHDNNRNDNFRVKRYVSKYTINPAITHGISDYVGSVEVGKMADLVLWQPALFGAKPEMVIKGGSILFARMGDANASIPTPEPVLYRDMFGATGKALGSSCATFVSQAAYDADIKGRLGLSRAVLPVRRCRTIGKKDLKFNDTIADIRVNPETFQVSVDGEPVYSDPATELPLAQRYFLF
;
A
#
# COMPACT_ATOMS: atom_id res chain seq x y z
N ALA A 1 16.25 21.09 -7.30
CA ALA A 1 16.84 19.81 -7.73
C ALA A 1 17.96 19.33 -6.81
N GLU A 2 19.03 20.12 -6.54
CA GLU A 2 20.14 19.65 -5.69
C GLU A 2 19.75 19.22 -4.26
N PRO A 3 18.81 19.90 -3.56
CA PRO A 3 18.34 19.43 -2.25
C PRO A 3 17.62 18.07 -2.26
N LEU A 4 17.18 17.59 -3.43
CA LEU A 4 16.65 16.22 -3.55
C LEU A 4 17.79 15.23 -3.75
N ARG A 5 18.80 15.59 -4.54
CA ARG A 5 20.00 14.75 -4.77
C ARG A 5 20.77 14.52 -3.49
N GLU A 6 20.91 15.53 -2.63
CA GLU A 6 21.61 15.36 -1.35
C GLU A 6 20.92 14.33 -0.45
N GLN A 7 19.58 14.31 -0.38
CA GLN A 7 18.82 13.34 0.40
C GLN A 7 19.04 11.92 -0.11
N ILE A 8 19.04 11.73 -1.43
CA ILE A 8 19.29 10.44 -2.07
C ILE A 8 20.72 9.98 -1.80
N ARG A 9 21.73 10.85 -1.95
CA ARG A 9 23.14 10.53 -1.62
C ARG A 9 23.34 10.26 -0.12
N ALA A 10 22.51 10.85 0.74
CA ALA A 10 22.52 10.62 2.18
C ALA A 10 21.84 9.30 2.60
N GLY A 11 21.23 8.56 1.68
CA GLY A 11 20.70 7.22 1.93
C GLY A 11 19.21 7.03 1.62
N ALA A 12 18.48 8.08 1.23
CA ALA A 12 17.07 7.93 0.88
C ALA A 12 16.90 6.96 -0.30
N ALA A 13 16.02 5.96 -0.14
CA ALA A 13 15.71 4.95 -1.16
C ALA A 13 14.60 5.39 -2.15
N GLY A 14 14.03 6.57 -1.93
CA GLY A 14 12.92 7.14 -2.68
C GLY A 14 12.58 8.54 -2.15
N LEU A 15 11.67 9.22 -2.84
CA LEU A 15 11.17 10.54 -2.46
C LEU A 15 9.64 10.48 -2.30
N LYS A 16 9.08 11.33 -1.44
CA LYS A 16 7.62 11.54 -1.29
C LYS A 16 7.30 12.97 -1.68
N ILE A 17 6.38 13.13 -2.63
CA ILE A 17 5.68 14.40 -2.88
C ILE A 17 4.40 14.36 -2.06
N HIS A 18 4.10 15.44 -1.34
CA HIS A 18 2.93 15.55 -0.49
C HIS A 18 2.36 16.95 -0.55
N GLU A 19 1.03 17.08 -0.55
CA GLU A 19 0.36 18.38 -0.70
C GLU A 19 0.70 19.36 0.43
N ASP A 20 0.83 18.89 1.67
CA ASP A 20 1.29 19.68 2.83
C ASP A 20 2.65 20.37 2.63
N TRP A 21 3.48 19.87 1.70
CA TRP A 21 4.76 20.47 1.31
C TRP A 21 4.73 21.09 -0.10
N GLY A 22 3.55 21.17 -0.71
CA GLY A 22 3.29 21.61 -2.07
C GLY A 22 3.45 20.48 -3.10
N ALA A 23 2.33 19.92 -3.57
CA ALA A 23 2.29 18.92 -4.64
C ALA A 23 2.11 19.53 -6.04
N THR A 24 2.77 20.67 -6.29
CA THR A 24 2.57 21.45 -7.53
C THR A 24 3.25 20.81 -8.76
N PRO A 25 2.80 21.14 -9.99
CA PRO A 25 3.44 20.64 -11.22
C PRO A 25 4.96 20.85 -11.29
N ALA A 26 5.46 21.98 -10.77
CA ALA A 26 6.90 22.28 -10.75
C ALA A 26 7.69 21.36 -9.79
N VAL A 27 7.10 21.03 -8.62
CA VAL A 27 7.68 20.08 -7.66
C VAL A 27 7.67 18.67 -8.26
N ILE A 28 6.56 18.26 -8.86
CA ILE A 28 6.40 16.97 -9.54
C ILE A 28 7.47 16.81 -10.63
N ASP A 29 7.59 17.80 -11.52
CA ASP A 29 8.54 17.74 -12.64
C ASP A 29 10.00 17.66 -12.17
N THR A 30 10.35 18.48 -11.18
CA THR A 30 11.69 18.53 -10.60
C THR A 30 12.04 17.21 -9.89
N CYS A 31 11.12 16.68 -9.08
CA CYS A 31 11.32 15.47 -8.30
C CYS A 31 11.47 14.24 -9.19
N LEU A 32 10.61 14.10 -10.21
CA LEU A 32 10.69 13.00 -11.17
C LEU A 32 11.95 13.09 -12.03
N GLY A 33 12.41 14.28 -12.40
CA GLY A 33 13.69 14.46 -13.09
C GLY A 33 14.90 13.98 -12.27
N VAL A 34 14.91 14.25 -10.96
CA VAL A 34 15.94 13.73 -10.05
C VAL A 34 15.82 12.21 -9.87
N ALA A 35 14.60 11.69 -9.78
CA ALA A 35 14.37 10.25 -9.65
C ALA A 35 14.84 9.47 -10.88
N ASP A 36 14.63 10.00 -12.09
CA ASP A 36 15.12 9.43 -13.34
C ASP A 36 16.66 9.40 -13.39
N GLU A 37 17.32 10.45 -12.89
CA GLU A 37 18.79 10.51 -12.81
C GLU A 37 19.37 9.50 -11.80
N MET A 38 18.70 9.26 -10.69
CA MET A 38 19.26 8.54 -9.55
C MET A 38 18.62 7.15 -9.29
N ASP A 39 17.74 6.70 -10.18
CA ASP A 39 17.04 5.40 -10.16
C ASP A 39 16.32 5.07 -8.84
N VAL A 40 15.57 6.04 -8.30
CA VAL A 40 14.74 5.86 -7.08
C VAL A 40 13.25 6.01 -7.38
N GLN A 41 12.38 5.41 -6.56
CA GLN A 41 10.93 5.61 -6.72
C GLN A 41 10.50 6.97 -6.15
N VAL A 42 9.44 7.54 -6.74
CA VAL A 42 8.73 8.68 -6.16
C VAL A 42 7.32 8.23 -5.81
N ALA A 43 6.95 8.40 -4.54
CA ALA A 43 5.57 8.30 -4.08
C ALA A 43 4.92 9.68 -4.12
N ILE A 44 3.63 9.76 -4.45
CA ILE A 44 2.89 11.01 -4.46
C ILE A 44 1.57 10.91 -3.71
N HIS A 45 1.33 11.93 -2.90
CA HIS A 45 0.04 12.37 -2.40
C HIS A 45 -0.23 13.70 -3.12
N THR A 46 -1.27 13.72 -3.97
CA THR A 46 -1.52 14.84 -4.90
C THR A 46 -2.28 15.98 -4.23
N ASP A 47 -2.46 17.08 -4.95
CA ASP A 47 -3.09 18.31 -4.45
C ASP A 47 -4.61 18.12 -4.31
N THR A 48 -5.09 17.88 -3.08
CA THR A 48 -6.52 17.68 -2.81
C THR A 48 -7.33 18.92 -3.16
N LEU A 49 -6.74 20.10 -2.93
CA LEU A 49 -7.37 21.39 -3.11
C LEU A 49 -7.49 21.81 -4.58
N ASN A 50 -6.81 21.10 -5.48
CA ASN A 50 -6.65 21.49 -6.88
C ASN A 50 -6.05 22.91 -7.02
N GLU A 51 -5.19 23.33 -6.09
CA GLU A 51 -4.60 24.68 -6.07
C GLU A 51 -3.64 24.90 -7.24
N GLY A 52 -2.78 23.92 -7.51
CA GLY A 52 -1.80 23.91 -8.60
C GLY A 52 -2.35 23.42 -9.95
N GLY A 53 -3.64 23.08 -10.01
CA GLY A 53 -4.33 22.46 -11.16
C GLY A 53 -5.18 21.26 -10.75
N CYS A 54 -5.96 20.75 -11.69
CA CYS A 54 -6.78 19.54 -11.50
C CYS A 54 -5.95 18.27 -11.71
N VAL A 55 -6.57 17.08 -11.59
CA VAL A 55 -5.86 15.80 -11.75
C VAL A 55 -5.18 15.67 -13.12
N GLU A 56 -5.78 16.19 -14.20
CA GLU A 56 -5.19 16.22 -15.54
C GLU A 56 -3.87 17.01 -15.60
N ASP A 57 -3.75 18.10 -14.84
CA ASP A 57 -2.53 18.91 -14.80
C ASP A 57 -1.41 18.15 -14.09
N THR A 58 -1.73 17.46 -12.99
CA THR A 58 -0.80 16.57 -12.30
C THR A 58 -0.37 15.42 -13.21
N ILE A 59 -1.31 14.75 -13.89
CA ILE A 59 -1.01 13.67 -14.85
C ILE A 59 -0.11 14.19 -15.98
N ALA A 60 -0.38 15.39 -16.51
CA ALA A 60 0.46 16.02 -17.52
C ALA A 60 1.87 16.31 -16.99
N ALA A 61 1.99 16.78 -15.74
CA ALA A 61 3.28 17.02 -15.08
C ALA A 61 4.11 15.75 -14.88
N LEU A 62 3.47 14.57 -14.80
CA LEU A 62 4.21 13.29 -14.79
C LEU A 62 5.01 13.08 -16.07
N LYS A 63 4.57 13.61 -17.21
CA LYS A 63 5.20 13.45 -18.54
C LYS A 63 5.47 11.98 -18.89
N GLY A 64 4.57 11.08 -18.49
CA GLY A 64 4.70 9.63 -18.70
C GLY A 64 5.79 8.94 -17.87
N ARG A 65 6.45 9.63 -16.92
CA ARG A 65 7.47 9.03 -16.03
C ARG A 65 6.81 8.18 -14.95
N THR A 66 7.52 7.15 -14.51
CA THR A 66 7.03 6.22 -13.49
C THR A 66 6.77 6.93 -12.16
N ILE A 67 5.61 6.69 -11.57
CA ILE A 67 5.22 7.24 -10.27
C ILE A 67 4.41 6.23 -9.47
N HIS A 68 4.59 6.20 -8.16
CA HIS A 68 3.70 5.49 -7.24
C HIS A 68 2.69 6.47 -6.64
N THR A 69 1.40 6.32 -6.99
CA THR A 69 0.32 7.06 -6.33
C THR A 69 -0.09 6.36 -5.04
N TYR A 70 0.10 7.03 -3.90
CA TYR A 70 -0.43 6.57 -2.61
C TYR A 70 -1.95 6.76 -2.56
N HIS A 71 -2.63 5.95 -1.72
CA HIS A 71 -4.08 6.04 -1.41
C HIS A 71 -4.90 6.54 -2.61
N THR A 72 -4.78 5.82 -3.73
CA THR A 72 -5.18 6.29 -5.07
C THR A 72 -6.68 6.57 -5.15
N GLU A 73 -7.50 5.96 -4.31
CA GLU A 73 -8.93 6.27 -4.19
C GLU A 73 -9.19 7.72 -3.74
N GLY A 74 -8.37 8.28 -2.86
CA GLY A 74 -8.35 9.70 -2.51
C GLY A 74 -8.81 10.07 -1.10
N ALA A 75 -9.42 9.19 -0.31
CA ALA A 75 -9.78 9.49 1.09
C ALA A 75 -8.53 9.82 1.92
N GLY A 76 -7.44 9.07 1.72
CA GLY A 76 -6.13 9.35 2.30
C GLY A 76 -5.48 10.64 1.77
N GLY A 77 -5.97 11.17 0.64
CA GLY A 77 -5.60 12.47 0.07
C GLY A 77 -5.28 12.42 -1.41
N GLY A 78 -5.52 13.54 -2.09
CA GLY A 78 -5.35 13.71 -3.53
C GLY A 78 -6.53 14.43 -4.18
N HIS A 79 -6.32 14.91 -5.41
CA HIS A 79 -7.30 15.68 -6.21
C HIS A 79 -8.74 15.23 -5.99
N ALA A 80 -9.54 16.10 -5.37
CA ALA A 80 -10.95 15.84 -5.13
C ALA A 80 -11.78 16.24 -6.38
N PRO A 81 -12.71 15.37 -6.85
CA PRO A 81 -13.05 14.04 -6.33
C PRO A 81 -12.35 12.88 -7.07
N ASP A 82 -11.46 13.15 -8.03
CA ASP A 82 -11.19 12.24 -9.15
C ASP A 82 -9.75 11.71 -9.26
N ILE A 83 -8.94 11.80 -8.20
CA ILE A 83 -7.60 11.22 -8.16
C ILE A 83 -7.55 9.71 -8.51
N ILE A 84 -8.63 8.97 -8.26
CA ILE A 84 -8.74 7.54 -8.60
C ILE A 84 -8.53 7.25 -10.10
N ARG A 85 -8.73 8.26 -10.96
CA ARG A 85 -8.42 8.20 -12.40
C ARG A 85 -6.95 7.92 -12.68
N ALA A 86 -6.04 8.22 -11.74
CA ALA A 86 -4.62 7.96 -11.90
C ALA A 86 -4.30 6.47 -12.12
N ALA A 87 -5.14 5.55 -11.62
CA ALA A 87 -4.97 4.11 -11.83
C ALA A 87 -5.13 3.66 -13.30
N SER A 88 -5.66 4.53 -14.17
CA SER A 88 -5.84 4.31 -15.62
C SER A 88 -4.54 4.46 -16.44
N PHE A 89 -3.46 4.96 -15.85
CA PHE A 89 -2.27 5.34 -16.61
C PHE A 89 -1.16 4.26 -16.56
N PRO A 90 -0.48 3.98 -17.69
CA PRO A 90 0.50 2.90 -17.78
C PRO A 90 1.77 3.15 -16.94
N ASN A 91 2.10 4.42 -16.67
CA ASN A 91 3.26 4.83 -15.87
C ASN A 91 2.95 4.98 -14.38
N VAL A 92 1.68 4.79 -13.97
CA VAL A 92 1.27 4.89 -12.57
C VAL A 92 1.25 3.51 -11.92
N LEU A 93 1.79 3.44 -10.70
CA LEU A 93 1.83 2.25 -9.86
C LEU A 93 0.91 2.48 -8.64
N PRO A 94 -0.39 2.20 -8.76
CA PRO A 94 -1.37 2.62 -7.76
C PRO A 94 -1.39 1.71 -6.53
N SER A 95 -1.43 2.32 -5.34
CA SER A 95 -1.73 1.65 -4.07
C SER A 95 -2.92 2.25 -3.36
N SER A 96 -3.53 1.44 -2.49
CA SER A 96 -4.48 1.87 -1.47
C SER A 96 -3.84 1.87 -0.09
N THR A 97 -4.39 2.67 0.80
CA THR A 97 -4.17 2.55 2.25
C THR A 97 -5.34 1.82 2.86
N ASN A 98 -5.17 1.30 4.07
CA ASN A 98 -6.06 0.24 4.54
C ASN A 98 -7.34 0.62 5.29
N PRO A 99 -7.59 1.86 5.76
CA PRO A 99 -8.84 2.14 6.47
C PRO A 99 -10.10 2.08 5.60
N THR A 100 -10.01 2.41 4.32
CA THR A 100 -11.13 2.30 3.35
C THR A 100 -11.42 0.85 2.96
N MET A 101 -10.55 -0.09 3.33
CA MET A 101 -10.53 -1.45 2.79
C MET A 101 -11.13 -2.48 3.76
N PRO A 102 -12.10 -3.30 3.33
CA PRO A 102 -13.08 -2.96 2.31
C PRO A 102 -14.08 -1.91 2.79
N PHE A 103 -14.93 -1.44 1.87
CA PHE A 103 -16.02 -0.55 2.22
C PHE A 103 -17.05 -1.26 3.11
N THR A 104 -17.30 -0.68 4.30
CA THR A 104 -18.24 -1.16 5.32
C THR A 104 -19.20 -0.08 5.76
N ARG A 105 -20.27 -0.46 6.48
CA ARG A 105 -21.27 0.48 6.99
C ARG A 105 -20.72 1.60 7.89
N ASN A 106 -19.58 1.37 8.55
CA ASN A 106 -18.98 2.36 9.45
C ASN A 106 -17.85 3.17 8.78
N THR A 107 -17.51 2.85 7.53
CA THR A 107 -16.34 3.43 6.87
C THR A 107 -16.47 4.94 6.73
N ILE A 108 -17.64 5.44 6.29
CA ILE A 108 -17.84 6.88 6.06
C ILE A 108 -17.76 7.67 7.36
N ASP A 109 -18.54 7.26 8.37
CA ASP A 109 -18.57 7.96 9.67
C ASP A 109 -17.18 7.97 10.33
N GLU A 110 -16.46 6.83 10.30
CA GLU A 110 -15.09 6.75 10.84
C GLU A 110 -14.13 7.71 10.13
N HIS A 111 -14.22 7.80 8.79
CA HIS A 111 -13.27 8.59 8.01
C HIS A 111 -13.56 10.09 8.10
N LEU A 112 -14.83 10.47 8.17
CA LEU A 112 -15.21 11.87 8.35
C LEU A 112 -14.63 12.40 9.67
N ASP A 113 -14.84 11.69 10.79
CA ASP A 113 -14.29 12.08 12.09
C ASP A 113 -12.74 12.05 12.09
N MET A 114 -12.13 11.02 11.49
CA MET A 114 -10.66 10.92 11.38
C MET A 114 -10.07 12.10 10.61
N MET A 115 -10.69 12.50 9.51
CA MET A 115 -10.25 13.63 8.68
C MET A 115 -10.38 14.95 9.43
N MET A 116 -11.52 15.18 10.10
CA MET A 116 -11.75 16.38 10.90
C MET A 116 -10.68 16.54 11.99
N VAL A 117 -10.32 15.45 12.67
CA VAL A 117 -9.27 15.46 13.70
C VAL A 117 -7.88 15.68 13.10
N THR A 118 -7.53 14.98 12.02
CA THR A 118 -6.18 14.99 11.43
C THR A 118 -5.84 16.37 10.86
N HIS A 119 -6.82 17.02 10.21
CA HIS A 119 -6.64 18.32 9.58
C HIS A 119 -7.05 19.50 10.49
N HIS A 120 -7.36 19.25 11.76
CA HIS A 120 -7.78 20.27 12.74
C HIS A 120 -8.97 21.13 12.24
N LEU A 121 -9.92 20.49 11.57
CA LEU A 121 -11.10 21.13 11.00
C LEU A 121 -12.18 21.38 12.06
N ASP A 122 -12.97 22.43 11.88
CA ASP A 122 -14.06 22.79 12.78
C ASP A 122 -15.43 22.45 12.15
N ARG A 123 -16.22 21.63 12.85
CA ARG A 123 -17.60 21.28 12.49
C ARG A 123 -18.56 22.46 12.46
N HIS A 124 -18.14 23.62 12.92
CA HIS A 124 -18.91 24.86 12.90
C HIS A 124 -18.55 25.77 11.72
N VAL A 125 -17.51 25.43 10.95
CA VAL A 125 -17.10 26.13 9.74
C VAL A 125 -17.63 25.37 8.52
N PRO A 126 -18.57 25.94 7.74
CA PRO A 126 -19.17 25.25 6.58
C PRO A 126 -18.15 24.81 5.52
N GLU A 127 -17.10 25.60 5.32
CA GLU A 127 -16.03 25.32 4.37
C GLU A 127 -15.21 24.08 4.77
N ASP A 128 -14.99 23.88 6.07
CA ASP A 128 -14.30 22.71 6.61
C ASP A 128 -15.12 21.43 6.42
N ILE A 129 -16.44 21.51 6.63
CA ILE A 129 -17.35 20.39 6.34
C ILE A 129 -17.35 20.09 4.84
N ALA A 130 -17.45 21.12 3.99
CA ALA A 130 -17.45 20.95 2.54
C ALA A 130 -16.15 20.32 2.04
N PHE A 131 -15.00 20.71 2.61
CA PHE A 131 -13.72 20.08 2.32
C PHE A 131 -13.71 18.61 2.73
N ALA A 132 -14.19 18.29 3.94
CA ALA A 132 -14.23 16.91 4.42
C ALA A 132 -15.16 16.02 3.57
N ASP A 133 -16.34 16.52 3.22
CA ASP A 133 -17.32 15.85 2.35
C ASP A 133 -16.77 15.62 0.93
N SER A 134 -16.00 16.58 0.39
CA SER A 134 -15.36 16.44 -0.92
C SER A 134 -14.34 15.31 -0.98
N ARG A 135 -13.76 14.91 0.16
CA ARG A 135 -12.69 13.93 0.26
C ARG A 135 -13.17 12.54 0.68
N ILE A 136 -14.14 12.44 1.59
CA ILE A 136 -14.68 11.16 2.09
C ILE A 136 -15.93 10.78 1.30
N ARG A 137 -15.75 10.03 0.21
CA ARG A 137 -16.83 9.77 -0.76
C ARG A 137 -17.19 8.28 -0.79
N PRO A 138 -18.43 7.89 -0.46
CA PRO A 138 -18.84 6.49 -0.52
C PRO A 138 -18.75 5.91 -1.94
N GLU A 139 -18.92 6.73 -2.98
CA GLU A 139 -18.87 6.31 -4.38
C GLU A 139 -17.47 5.82 -4.77
N THR A 140 -16.43 6.58 -4.46
CA THR A 140 -15.04 6.20 -4.80
C THR A 140 -14.50 5.12 -3.88
N ILE A 141 -14.88 5.11 -2.59
CA ILE A 141 -14.55 4.03 -1.65
C ILE A 141 -15.21 2.70 -2.07
N GLY A 142 -16.49 2.74 -2.48
CA GLY A 142 -17.20 1.58 -3.01
C GLY A 142 -16.60 1.07 -4.32
N ALA A 143 -16.13 1.97 -5.18
CA ALA A 143 -15.44 1.64 -6.43
C ALA A 143 -14.03 1.06 -6.20
N GLU A 144 -13.28 1.55 -5.21
CA GLU A 144 -11.94 1.08 -4.88
C GLU A 144 -11.87 -0.43 -4.65
N ASP A 145 -12.85 -0.97 -3.91
CA ASP A 145 -13.02 -2.42 -3.72
C ASP A 145 -13.08 -3.18 -5.06
N VAL A 146 -13.89 -2.68 -6.00
CA VAL A 146 -14.06 -3.29 -7.33
C VAL A 146 -12.79 -3.15 -8.16
N LEU A 147 -12.13 -1.99 -8.13
CA LEU A 147 -10.88 -1.73 -8.82
C LEU A 147 -9.74 -2.64 -8.32
N HIS A 148 -9.71 -2.98 -7.03
CA HIS A 148 -8.79 -4.00 -6.51
C HIS A 148 -9.06 -5.37 -7.11
N ASP A 149 -10.33 -5.78 -7.18
CA ASP A 149 -10.72 -7.11 -7.69
C ASP A 149 -10.50 -7.23 -9.20
N MET A 150 -10.59 -6.12 -9.94
CA MET A 150 -10.27 -6.00 -11.36
C MET A 150 -8.77 -5.91 -11.66
N GLY A 151 -7.92 -5.76 -10.64
CA GLY A 151 -6.47 -5.58 -10.82
C GLY A 151 -6.07 -4.18 -11.32
N LEU A 152 -6.96 -3.19 -11.22
CA LEU A 152 -6.69 -1.79 -11.56
C LEU A 152 -5.90 -1.08 -10.45
N ILE A 153 -6.10 -1.45 -9.17
CA ILE A 153 -5.21 -1.04 -8.08
C ILE A 153 -4.31 -2.22 -7.71
N SER A 154 -3.01 -1.95 -7.58
CA SER A 154 -2.00 -3.00 -7.65
C SER A 154 -1.29 -3.29 -6.33
N MET A 155 -1.47 -2.43 -5.32
CA MET A 155 -0.79 -2.53 -4.05
C MET A 155 -1.70 -2.17 -2.87
N MET A 156 -1.40 -2.76 -1.73
CA MET A 156 -2.01 -2.47 -0.43
C MET A 156 -0.92 -1.98 0.51
N SER A 157 -1.21 -0.90 1.23
CA SER A 157 -0.32 -0.29 2.21
C SER A 157 -1.08 0.08 3.48
N SER A 158 -0.38 0.56 4.52
CA SER A 158 -1.04 0.92 5.79
C SER A 158 -1.48 2.38 5.82
N ASP A 159 -0.51 3.29 5.65
CA ASP A 159 -0.52 4.68 6.15
C ASP A 159 -0.40 4.81 7.67
N SER A 160 0.54 4.04 8.24
CA SER A 160 0.66 3.82 9.68
C SER A 160 0.57 5.11 10.52
N GLN A 161 -0.51 5.24 11.29
CA GLN A 161 -0.81 6.37 12.19
C GLN A 161 -1.01 7.73 11.49
N ALA A 162 -1.15 7.75 10.17
CA ALA A 162 -1.43 8.92 9.37
C ALA A 162 -2.59 8.60 8.42
N MET A 163 -3.78 8.32 8.99
CA MET A 163 -4.92 7.72 8.29
C MET A 163 -4.72 6.26 7.88
N GLY A 164 -4.15 5.44 8.78
CA GLY A 164 -3.84 4.04 8.46
C GLY A 164 -3.41 3.16 9.64
N ARG A 165 -3.59 1.85 9.47
CA ARG A 165 -3.39 0.84 10.53
C ARG A 165 -2.25 -0.13 10.20
N VAL A 166 -1.09 0.02 10.85
CA VAL A 166 0.12 -0.76 10.51
C VAL A 166 -0.05 -2.28 10.58
N GLY A 167 -0.86 -2.77 11.53
CA GLY A 167 -1.07 -4.19 11.77
C GLY A 167 -2.11 -4.87 10.86
N GLU A 168 -2.75 -4.12 9.96
CA GLU A 168 -3.96 -4.59 9.26
C GLU A 168 -3.81 -4.71 7.74
N VAL A 169 -2.64 -4.42 7.15
CA VAL A 169 -2.46 -4.49 5.68
C VAL A 169 -2.87 -5.87 5.12
N ILE A 170 -2.39 -6.94 5.75
CA ILE A 170 -2.69 -8.32 5.33
C ILE A 170 -4.17 -8.64 5.57
N THR A 171 -4.67 -8.36 6.77
CA THR A 171 -6.08 -8.59 7.16
C THR A 171 -7.04 -7.93 6.18
N ARG A 172 -6.84 -6.63 5.91
CA ARG A 172 -7.70 -5.80 5.08
C ARG A 172 -7.67 -6.25 3.63
N THR A 173 -6.49 -6.66 3.13
CA THR A 173 -6.37 -7.27 1.80
C THR A 173 -7.28 -8.50 1.65
N TRP A 174 -7.27 -9.39 2.64
CA TRP A 174 -8.08 -10.62 2.59
C TRP A 174 -9.57 -10.38 2.87
N GLN A 175 -9.91 -9.40 3.71
CA GLN A 175 -11.29 -8.95 3.89
C GLN A 175 -11.89 -8.40 2.59
N THR A 176 -11.12 -7.62 1.82
CA THR A 176 -11.54 -7.14 0.50
C THR A 176 -11.72 -8.28 -0.48
N ALA A 177 -10.77 -9.22 -0.57
CA ALA A 177 -10.92 -10.40 -1.43
C ALA A 177 -12.18 -11.22 -1.10
N ASP A 178 -12.47 -11.42 0.19
CA ASP A 178 -13.68 -12.10 0.67
C ASP A 178 -14.96 -11.34 0.30
N LYS A 179 -15.01 -10.02 0.56
CA LYS A 179 -16.16 -9.19 0.21
C LYS A 179 -16.44 -9.22 -1.29
N MET A 180 -15.39 -9.07 -2.10
CA MET A 180 -15.52 -9.07 -3.56
C MET A 180 -15.97 -10.42 -4.10
N LYS A 181 -15.50 -11.53 -3.53
CA LYS A 181 -16.06 -12.84 -3.85
C LYS A 181 -17.56 -12.93 -3.52
N LYS A 182 -17.99 -12.45 -2.36
CA LYS A 182 -19.40 -12.52 -1.93
C LYS A 182 -20.33 -11.71 -2.82
N GLN A 183 -19.89 -10.52 -3.27
CA GLN A 183 -20.73 -9.63 -4.09
C GLN A 183 -20.60 -9.89 -5.59
N ARG A 184 -19.43 -10.29 -6.07
CA ARG A 184 -19.13 -10.41 -7.51
C ARG A 184 -18.98 -11.85 -8.00
N GLY A 185 -18.97 -12.83 -7.10
CA GLY A 185 -18.73 -14.23 -7.42
C GLY A 185 -17.26 -14.55 -7.73
N PRO A 186 -16.97 -15.72 -8.33
CA PRO A 186 -15.64 -16.07 -8.84
C PRO A 186 -15.12 -15.03 -9.84
N LEU A 187 -13.80 -14.87 -9.92
CA LEU A 187 -13.20 -14.09 -11.02
C LEU A 187 -13.30 -14.90 -12.33
N PRO A 188 -13.35 -14.26 -13.51
CA PRO A 188 -13.31 -14.97 -14.79
C PRO A 188 -12.13 -15.94 -14.92
N GLU A 189 -10.97 -15.58 -14.38
CA GLU A 189 -9.78 -16.44 -14.36
C GLU A 189 -9.91 -17.64 -13.40
N ASP A 190 -10.86 -17.60 -12.46
CA ASP A 190 -11.23 -18.69 -11.54
C ASP A 190 -12.52 -19.43 -11.98
N GLU A 191 -13.21 -18.98 -13.04
CA GLU A 191 -14.45 -19.60 -13.58
C GLU A 191 -14.21 -20.96 -14.31
N HIS A 192 -13.08 -21.60 -14.02
CA HIS A 192 -12.73 -22.93 -14.50
C HIS A 192 -12.74 -23.95 -13.35
N ASP A 193 -12.76 -25.25 -13.67
CA ASP A 193 -12.80 -26.34 -12.66
C ASP A 193 -14.00 -26.24 -11.70
N ASN A 194 -15.22 -26.02 -12.23
CA ASN A 194 -16.47 -25.94 -11.47
C ASN A 194 -16.44 -24.98 -10.27
N ASN A 195 -15.67 -23.88 -10.35
CA ASN A 195 -15.49 -22.91 -9.26
C ASN A 195 -15.00 -23.55 -7.95
N ARG A 196 -14.15 -24.59 -8.05
CA ARG A 196 -13.67 -25.36 -6.88
C ARG A 196 -12.68 -24.59 -5.99
N ASN A 197 -12.11 -23.49 -6.47
CA ASN A 197 -11.10 -22.71 -5.76
C ASN A 197 -11.10 -21.24 -6.22
N ASP A 198 -10.36 -20.39 -5.50
CA ASP A 198 -10.20 -18.96 -5.76
C ASP A 198 -8.72 -18.61 -6.01
N ASN A 199 -7.94 -19.51 -6.60
CA ASN A 199 -6.49 -19.40 -6.62
C ASN A 199 -5.99 -18.17 -7.38
N PHE A 200 -6.66 -17.77 -8.45
CA PHE A 200 -6.28 -16.57 -9.19
C PHE A 200 -6.58 -15.31 -8.37
N ARG A 201 -7.76 -15.21 -7.73
CA ARG A 201 -8.04 -14.13 -6.77
C ARG A 201 -7.00 -14.11 -5.64
N VAL A 202 -6.66 -15.27 -5.07
CA VAL A 202 -5.64 -15.37 -4.01
C VAL A 202 -4.27 -14.86 -4.50
N LYS A 203 -3.85 -15.23 -5.72
CA LYS A 203 -2.61 -14.71 -6.34
C LYS A 203 -2.66 -13.21 -6.60
N ARG A 204 -3.80 -12.70 -7.10
CA ARG A 204 -4.04 -11.27 -7.33
C ARG A 204 -3.93 -10.46 -6.05
N TYR A 205 -4.47 -10.96 -4.94
CA TYR A 205 -4.48 -10.22 -3.68
C TYR A 205 -3.19 -10.37 -2.88
N VAL A 206 -2.57 -11.56 -2.84
CA VAL A 206 -1.28 -11.73 -2.14
C VAL A 206 -0.18 -10.88 -2.76
N SER A 207 -0.20 -10.66 -4.08
CA SER A 207 0.82 -9.85 -4.77
C SER A 207 0.76 -8.37 -4.35
N LYS A 208 -0.41 -7.86 -3.91
CA LYS A 208 -0.62 -6.46 -3.52
C LYS A 208 0.21 -6.02 -2.30
N TYR A 209 0.53 -6.94 -1.39
CA TYR A 209 1.35 -6.63 -0.20
C TYR A 209 2.68 -7.39 -0.15
N THR A 210 3.02 -8.13 -1.21
CA THR A 210 4.29 -8.88 -1.29
C THR A 210 5.14 -8.38 -2.46
N ILE A 211 4.92 -8.91 -3.66
CA ILE A 211 5.82 -8.69 -4.79
C ILE A 211 5.62 -7.31 -5.46
N ASN A 212 4.39 -6.79 -5.51
CA ASN A 212 4.13 -5.51 -6.19
C ASN A 212 4.78 -4.32 -5.46
N PRO A 213 4.67 -4.18 -4.12
CA PRO A 213 5.44 -3.16 -3.39
C PRO A 213 6.95 -3.32 -3.60
N ALA A 214 7.46 -4.56 -3.63
CA ALA A 214 8.88 -4.82 -3.84
C ALA A 214 9.36 -4.44 -5.25
N ILE A 215 8.54 -4.67 -6.29
CA ILE A 215 8.81 -4.22 -7.66
C ILE A 215 8.81 -2.69 -7.71
N THR A 216 7.75 -2.06 -7.22
CA THR A 216 7.56 -0.60 -7.23
C THR A 216 8.74 0.14 -6.59
N HIS A 217 9.28 -0.38 -5.49
CA HIS A 217 10.36 0.26 -4.75
C HIS A 217 11.75 -0.31 -5.06
N GLY A 218 11.89 -1.09 -6.14
CA GLY A 218 13.20 -1.52 -6.64
C GLY A 218 13.95 -2.51 -5.73
N ILE A 219 13.22 -3.29 -4.94
CA ILE A 219 13.77 -4.28 -3.98
C ILE A 219 13.35 -5.73 -4.28
N SER A 220 12.69 -5.96 -5.41
CA SER A 220 12.11 -7.26 -5.80
C SER A 220 13.13 -8.38 -6.01
N ASP A 221 14.41 -8.07 -6.21
CA ASP A 221 15.47 -9.10 -6.28
C ASP A 221 15.83 -9.65 -4.89
N TYR A 222 15.50 -8.91 -3.83
CA TYR A 222 15.88 -9.26 -2.46
C TYR A 222 14.71 -9.86 -1.68
N VAL A 223 13.49 -9.37 -1.89
CA VAL A 223 12.31 -9.72 -1.08
C VAL A 223 11.03 -9.75 -1.93
N GLY A 224 9.89 -10.00 -1.29
CA GLY A 224 8.56 -9.86 -1.88
C GLY A 224 7.96 -11.15 -2.43
N SER A 225 8.66 -12.28 -2.39
CA SER A 225 8.12 -13.58 -2.79
C SER A 225 8.99 -14.74 -2.29
N VAL A 226 8.41 -15.94 -2.28
CA VAL A 226 9.11 -17.18 -1.96
C VAL A 226 9.77 -17.72 -3.24
N GLU A 227 10.94 -17.17 -3.56
CA GLU A 227 11.73 -17.53 -4.74
C GLU A 227 13.20 -17.78 -4.35
N VAL A 228 13.84 -18.74 -5.00
CA VAL A 228 15.25 -19.07 -4.75
C VAL A 228 16.13 -17.86 -5.05
N GLY A 229 17.07 -17.57 -4.13
CA GLY A 229 17.99 -16.42 -4.24
C GLY A 229 17.53 -15.16 -3.50
N LYS A 230 16.27 -15.08 -3.08
CA LYS A 230 15.77 -13.99 -2.23
C LYS A 230 16.06 -14.24 -0.75
N MET A 231 15.96 -13.19 0.06
CA MET A 231 16.07 -13.29 1.52
C MET A 231 14.97 -14.22 2.05
N ALA A 232 15.32 -15.09 3.00
CA ALA A 232 14.40 -16.00 3.66
C ALA A 232 13.53 -15.28 4.70
N ASP A 233 12.71 -14.36 4.20
CA ASP A 233 11.69 -13.62 4.93
C ASP A 233 10.34 -14.32 4.72
N LEU A 234 9.95 -15.13 5.70
CA LEU A 234 8.82 -16.04 5.60
C LEU A 234 7.88 -15.83 6.78
N VAL A 235 6.58 -16.02 6.54
CA VAL A 235 5.57 -15.99 7.60
C VAL A 235 4.83 -17.32 7.56
N LEU A 236 4.82 -18.04 8.68
CA LEU A 236 4.03 -19.27 8.80
C LEU A 236 2.68 -18.97 9.41
N TRP A 237 1.66 -19.60 8.85
CA TRP A 237 0.27 -19.42 9.26
C TRP A 237 -0.32 -20.79 9.57
N GLN A 238 -1.05 -20.88 10.68
CA GLN A 238 -2.07 -21.92 10.81
C GLN A 238 -3.24 -21.53 9.89
N PRO A 239 -3.79 -22.44 9.05
CA PRO A 239 -4.86 -22.07 8.11
C PRO A 239 -6.05 -21.36 8.76
N ALA A 240 -6.45 -21.78 9.96
CA ALA A 240 -7.55 -21.16 10.70
C ALA A 240 -7.28 -19.71 11.15
N LEU A 241 -6.02 -19.28 11.18
CA LEU A 241 -5.57 -17.93 11.58
C LEU A 241 -5.00 -17.12 10.41
N PHE A 242 -5.03 -17.67 9.19
CA PHE A 242 -4.46 -17.03 8.00
C PHE A 242 -5.02 -15.63 7.81
N GLY A 243 -4.11 -14.66 7.61
CA GLY A 243 -4.45 -13.26 7.42
C GLY A 243 -4.77 -12.48 8.70
N ALA A 244 -5.06 -13.15 9.83
CA ALA A 244 -5.34 -12.48 11.11
C ALA A 244 -4.14 -12.51 12.07
N LYS A 245 -3.62 -13.71 12.38
CA LYS A 245 -2.59 -13.92 13.41
C LYS A 245 -1.58 -15.00 12.97
N PRO A 246 -0.37 -14.63 12.50
CA PRO A 246 0.63 -15.63 12.10
C PRO A 246 1.14 -16.47 13.27
N GLU A 247 1.66 -17.66 12.98
CA GLU A 247 2.31 -18.49 13.99
C GLU A 247 3.71 -17.96 14.32
N MET A 248 4.48 -17.65 13.28
CA MET A 248 5.83 -17.12 13.39
C MET A 248 6.23 -16.29 12.18
N VAL A 249 7.17 -15.37 12.41
CA VAL A 249 7.80 -14.53 11.39
C VAL A 249 9.29 -14.84 11.38
N ILE A 250 9.78 -15.28 10.23
CA ILE A 250 11.18 -15.62 9.96
C ILE A 250 11.77 -14.47 9.14
N LYS A 251 12.95 -13.98 9.54
CA LYS A 251 13.65 -12.87 8.90
C LYS A 251 15.09 -13.29 8.62
N GLY A 252 15.48 -13.30 7.35
CA GLY A 252 16.81 -13.76 6.92
C GLY A 252 17.17 -15.16 7.44
N GLY A 253 16.19 -16.06 7.53
CA GLY A 253 16.37 -17.43 8.04
C GLY A 253 16.32 -17.62 9.56
N SER A 254 16.19 -16.54 10.34
CA SER A 254 16.06 -16.58 11.81
C SER A 254 14.65 -16.24 12.25
N ILE A 255 14.13 -16.89 13.29
CA ILE A 255 12.82 -16.54 13.85
C ILE A 255 12.94 -15.19 14.55
N LEU A 256 12.16 -14.20 14.08
CA LEU A 256 12.12 -12.85 14.61
C LEU A 256 11.03 -12.70 15.67
N PHE A 257 9.82 -13.17 15.36
CA PHE A 257 8.66 -13.16 16.25
C PHE A 257 7.94 -14.50 16.19
N ALA A 258 7.36 -14.94 17.30
CA ALA A 258 6.49 -16.11 17.33
C ALA A 258 5.41 -16.01 18.41
N ARG A 259 4.33 -16.77 18.23
CA ARG A 259 3.37 -17.06 19.30
C ARG A 259 4.05 -17.97 20.32
N MET A 260 4.12 -17.53 21.58
CA MET A 260 4.84 -18.23 22.63
C MET A 260 4.11 -18.10 23.97
N GLY A 261 3.92 -19.25 24.63
CA GLY A 261 3.26 -19.39 25.93
C GLY A 261 4.08 -18.87 27.11
N ASP A 262 3.75 -19.39 28.30
CA ASP A 262 4.53 -19.13 29.52
C ASP A 262 5.96 -19.68 29.40
N ALA A 263 6.95 -18.82 29.61
CA ALA A 263 8.37 -19.15 29.53
C ALA A 263 8.84 -20.09 30.66
N ASN A 264 8.10 -20.18 31.78
CA ASN A 264 8.41 -21.09 32.88
C ASN A 264 7.66 -22.43 32.78
N ALA A 265 6.77 -22.60 31.79
CA ALA A 265 6.05 -23.85 31.60
C ALA A 265 6.96 -24.96 31.06
N SER A 266 6.54 -26.23 31.19
CA SER A 266 7.32 -27.39 30.75
C SER A 266 7.40 -27.54 29.22
N ILE A 267 6.55 -26.85 28.47
CA ILE A 267 6.42 -26.85 27.01
C ILE A 267 5.98 -25.45 26.53
N PRO A 268 6.11 -25.07 25.25
CA PRO A 268 5.91 -23.67 24.80
C PRO A 268 4.45 -23.23 24.57
N THR A 269 3.49 -24.15 24.69
CA THR A 269 2.06 -23.94 24.37
C THR A 269 1.13 -23.55 25.53
N PRO A 270 1.44 -23.74 26.82
CA PRO A 270 0.60 -23.30 27.92
C PRO A 270 0.44 -21.78 27.96
N GLU A 271 -0.77 -21.35 28.31
CA GLU A 271 -1.15 -19.94 28.36
C GLU A 271 -0.35 -19.13 29.40
N PRO A 272 -0.18 -17.81 29.21
CA PRO A 272 -0.70 -16.99 28.10
C PRO A 272 0.18 -17.02 26.84
N VAL A 273 -0.41 -17.37 25.70
CA VAL A 273 0.22 -17.35 24.38
C VAL A 273 0.13 -15.95 23.76
N LEU A 274 1.28 -15.29 23.66
CA LEU A 274 1.42 -13.93 23.11
C LEU A 274 2.46 -13.91 22.00
N TYR A 275 2.48 -12.85 21.19
CA TYR A 275 3.64 -12.59 20.32
C TYR A 275 4.81 -12.12 21.17
N ARG A 276 5.96 -12.77 20.98
CA ARG A 276 7.20 -12.43 21.69
C ARG A 276 8.35 -12.34 20.71
N ASP A 277 9.30 -11.46 21.03
CA ASP A 277 10.60 -11.40 20.38
C ASP A 277 11.33 -12.74 20.54
N MET A 278 11.88 -13.24 19.45
CA MET A 278 12.69 -14.45 19.41
C MET A 278 14.17 -14.11 19.23
N PHE A 279 15.04 -15.12 19.14
CA PHE A 279 16.48 -14.91 19.06
C PHE A 279 16.92 -14.06 17.86
N GLY A 280 16.21 -14.11 16.73
CA GLY A 280 16.49 -13.27 15.57
C GLY A 280 16.28 -11.77 15.85
N ALA A 281 15.49 -11.42 16.87
CA ALA A 281 15.23 -10.04 17.30
C ALA A 281 16.22 -9.54 18.36
N THR A 282 17.23 -10.32 18.74
CA THR A 282 18.11 -10.00 19.87
C THR A 282 19.54 -9.65 19.44
N GLY A 283 20.07 -8.55 19.99
CA GLY A 283 21.49 -8.19 19.86
C GLY A 283 21.98 -8.08 18.41
N LYS A 284 23.12 -8.70 18.10
CA LYS A 284 23.73 -8.65 16.76
C LYS A 284 23.01 -9.50 15.71
N ALA A 285 22.10 -10.40 16.11
CA ALA A 285 21.32 -11.20 15.16
C ALA A 285 20.44 -10.32 14.25
N LEU A 286 19.92 -9.21 14.78
CA LEU A 286 19.17 -8.21 14.02
C LEU A 286 19.97 -7.65 12.83
N GLY A 287 21.28 -7.42 13.02
CA GLY A 287 22.16 -6.92 11.97
C GLY A 287 22.34 -7.91 10.83
N SER A 288 22.43 -9.21 11.14
CA SER A 288 22.60 -10.27 10.13
C SER A 288 21.30 -10.67 9.44
N SER A 289 20.15 -10.54 10.11
CA SER A 289 18.85 -11.00 9.60
C SER A 289 18.10 -9.95 8.77
N CYS A 290 18.47 -8.66 8.90
CA CYS A 290 17.74 -7.55 8.30
C CYS A 290 18.60 -6.75 7.32
N ALA A 291 17.95 -6.18 6.31
CA ALA A 291 18.56 -5.28 5.34
C ALA A 291 18.03 -3.85 5.50
N THR A 292 18.86 -2.87 5.21
CA THR A 292 18.50 -1.45 5.03
C THR A 292 18.64 -1.13 3.55
N PHE A 293 17.53 -0.73 2.91
CA PHE A 293 17.54 -0.34 1.51
C PHE A 293 17.91 1.14 1.38
N VAL A 294 18.81 1.45 0.46
CA VAL A 294 19.29 2.82 0.19
C VAL A 294 19.37 3.05 -1.32
N SER A 295 19.57 4.29 -1.77
CA SER A 295 19.86 4.54 -3.18
C SER A 295 21.18 3.90 -3.64
N GLN A 296 21.30 3.62 -4.94
CA GLN A 296 22.56 3.16 -5.53
C GLN A 296 23.71 4.14 -5.25
N ALA A 297 23.45 5.46 -5.36
CA ALA A 297 24.45 6.49 -5.09
C ALA A 297 24.99 6.47 -3.65
N ALA A 298 24.11 6.23 -2.65
CA ALA A 298 24.54 6.10 -1.26
C ALA A 298 25.29 4.79 -1.01
N TYR A 299 24.85 3.70 -1.63
CA TYR A 299 25.51 2.40 -1.56
C TYR A 299 26.94 2.47 -2.10
N ASP A 300 27.13 3.05 -3.30
CA ASP A 300 28.44 3.20 -3.95
C ASP A 300 29.38 4.13 -3.17
N ALA A 301 28.81 5.09 -2.43
CA ALA A 301 29.55 6.01 -1.56
C ALA A 301 29.88 5.41 -0.16
N ASP A 302 29.79 4.09 0.00
CA ASP A 302 30.02 3.35 1.25
C ASP A 302 29.30 3.94 2.47
N ILE A 303 28.01 4.24 2.31
CA ILE A 303 27.19 4.76 3.42
C ILE A 303 27.22 3.82 4.64
N LYS A 304 27.34 2.51 4.40
CA LYS A 304 27.46 1.50 5.45
C LYS A 304 28.69 1.74 6.31
N GLY A 305 29.88 1.85 5.71
CA GLY A 305 31.12 2.10 6.43
C GLY A 305 31.13 3.48 7.09
N ARG A 306 30.70 4.52 6.36
CA ARG A 306 30.67 5.91 6.85
C ARG A 306 29.81 6.11 8.10
N LEU A 307 28.67 5.41 8.19
CA LEU A 307 27.76 5.48 9.34
C LEU A 307 27.95 4.35 10.35
N GLY A 308 28.87 3.40 10.10
CA GLY A 308 29.09 2.25 10.97
C GLY A 308 27.87 1.32 11.10
N LEU A 309 27.09 1.15 10.04
CA LEU A 309 25.84 0.38 10.08
C LEU A 309 26.13 -1.12 10.23
N SER A 310 25.45 -1.75 11.19
CA SER A 310 25.57 -3.20 11.46
C SER A 310 24.71 -4.07 10.53
N ARG A 311 23.61 -3.54 9.99
CA ARG A 311 22.71 -4.25 9.08
C ARG A 311 23.35 -4.48 7.72
N ALA A 312 22.86 -5.48 6.98
CA ALA A 312 23.09 -5.52 5.54
C ALA A 312 22.55 -4.22 4.92
N VAL A 313 23.29 -3.61 3.99
CA VAL A 313 22.83 -2.44 3.24
C VAL A 313 22.75 -2.88 1.79
N LEU A 314 21.60 -2.66 1.14
CA LEU A 314 21.33 -3.11 -0.22
C LEU A 314 20.79 -1.93 -1.04
N PRO A 315 21.23 -1.74 -2.29
CA PRO A 315 20.73 -0.66 -3.13
C PRO A 315 19.34 -0.99 -3.69
N VAL A 316 18.47 0.01 -3.80
CA VAL A 316 17.30 -0.06 -4.69
C VAL A 316 17.74 0.11 -6.14
N ARG A 317 17.01 -0.52 -7.07
CA ARG A 317 17.30 -0.46 -8.50
C ARG A 317 16.07 -0.74 -9.36
N ARG A 318 16.09 -0.27 -10.61
CA ARG A 318 15.03 -0.43 -11.63
C ARG A 318 13.70 0.18 -11.18
N CYS A 319 13.76 1.35 -10.56
CA CYS A 319 12.56 2.08 -10.13
C CYS A 319 11.91 2.88 -11.26
N ARG A 320 12.66 3.19 -12.32
CA ARG A 320 12.25 4.13 -13.39
C ARG A 320 11.87 3.48 -14.71
N THR A 321 12.15 2.19 -14.86
CA THR A 321 11.89 1.42 -16.10
C THR A 321 10.70 0.49 -15.98
N ILE A 322 9.93 0.62 -14.90
CA ILE A 322 8.72 -0.16 -14.62
C ILE A 322 7.45 0.67 -14.85
N GLY A 323 6.35 0.00 -15.15
CA GLY A 323 5.01 0.57 -15.23
C GLY A 323 3.96 -0.40 -14.74
N LYS A 324 2.68 -0.05 -14.92
CA LYS A 324 1.53 -0.86 -14.50
C LYS A 324 1.62 -2.31 -14.98
N LYS A 325 2.07 -2.51 -16.23
CA LYS A 325 2.30 -3.82 -16.85
C LYS A 325 3.25 -4.77 -16.08
N ASP A 326 4.10 -4.22 -15.22
CA ASP A 326 5.10 -5.01 -14.49
C ASP A 326 4.53 -5.56 -13.16
N LEU A 327 3.38 -5.05 -12.71
CA LEU A 327 2.73 -5.39 -11.44
C LEU A 327 1.95 -6.70 -11.56
N LYS A 328 2.38 -7.71 -10.80
CA LYS A 328 1.93 -9.09 -10.94
C LYS A 328 0.45 -9.22 -10.59
N PHE A 329 -0.30 -9.81 -11.52
CA PHE A 329 -1.74 -10.08 -11.43
C PHE A 329 -2.62 -8.81 -11.29
N ASN A 330 -2.02 -7.62 -11.41
CA ASN A 330 -2.68 -6.32 -11.20
C ASN A 330 -2.14 -5.29 -12.20
N ASP A 331 -2.05 -5.69 -13.45
CA ASP A 331 -1.54 -4.93 -14.59
C ASP A 331 -2.65 -4.35 -15.48
N THR A 332 -3.91 -4.47 -15.06
CA THR A 332 -5.06 -3.99 -15.81
C THR A 332 -4.99 -2.47 -16.00
N ILE A 333 -5.25 -2.02 -17.23
CA ILE A 333 -5.42 -0.61 -17.60
C ILE A 333 -6.78 -0.49 -18.27
N ALA A 334 -7.60 0.44 -17.80
CA ALA A 334 -8.94 0.73 -18.32
C ALA A 334 -9.23 2.23 -18.17
N ASP A 335 -10.22 2.75 -18.90
CA ASP A 335 -10.65 4.14 -18.77
C ASP A 335 -11.49 4.33 -17.51
N ILE A 336 -10.89 4.89 -16.45
CA ILE A 336 -11.60 5.26 -15.22
C ILE A 336 -12.06 6.71 -15.32
N ARG A 337 -13.36 6.93 -15.15
CA ARG A 337 -13.97 8.27 -15.07
C ARG A 337 -14.70 8.45 -13.76
N VAL A 338 -14.74 9.70 -13.29
CA VAL A 338 -15.50 10.11 -12.11
C VAL A 338 -16.40 11.26 -12.51
N ASN A 339 -17.68 11.17 -12.18
CA ASN A 339 -18.60 12.28 -12.36
C ASN A 339 -18.26 13.38 -11.33
N PRO A 340 -17.99 14.63 -11.73
CA PRO A 340 -17.57 15.69 -10.80
C PRO A 340 -18.68 16.16 -9.85
N GLU A 341 -19.95 15.87 -10.16
CA GLU A 341 -21.10 16.27 -9.33
C GLU A 341 -21.61 15.12 -8.46
N THR A 342 -21.64 13.89 -9.00
CA THR A 342 -22.20 12.72 -8.29
C THR A 342 -21.16 11.77 -7.74
N PHE A 343 -19.88 11.98 -8.05
CA PHE A 343 -18.73 11.14 -7.68
C PHE A 343 -18.81 9.69 -8.18
N GLN A 344 -19.83 9.34 -8.97
CA GLN A 344 -19.97 8.03 -9.56
C GLN A 344 -18.75 7.69 -10.40
N VAL A 345 -18.14 6.54 -10.10
CA VAL A 345 -17.00 6.00 -10.84
C VAL A 345 -17.50 5.05 -11.92
N SER A 346 -16.93 5.15 -13.12
CA SER A 346 -17.13 4.18 -14.19
C SER A 346 -15.79 3.67 -14.74
N VAL A 347 -15.80 2.42 -15.20
CA VAL A 347 -14.68 1.76 -15.86
C VAL A 347 -15.12 1.34 -17.26
N ASP A 348 -14.43 1.83 -18.29
CA ASP A 348 -14.78 1.62 -19.70
C ASP A 348 -16.25 1.97 -20.02
N GLY A 349 -16.77 3.00 -19.33
CA GLY A 349 -18.14 3.48 -19.47
C GLY A 349 -19.17 2.82 -18.55
N GLU A 350 -18.83 1.71 -17.89
CA GLU A 350 -19.74 0.99 -16.99
C GLU A 350 -19.57 1.46 -15.54
N PRO A 351 -20.64 1.89 -14.84
CA PRO A 351 -20.56 2.25 -13.43
C PRO A 351 -20.05 1.10 -12.56
N VAL A 352 -19.12 1.39 -11.64
CA VAL A 352 -18.60 0.42 -10.69
C VAL A 352 -18.85 0.89 -9.27
N TYR A 353 -19.35 -0.03 -8.45
CA TYR A 353 -19.66 0.23 -7.04
C TYR A 353 -19.77 -1.10 -6.28
N SER A 354 -19.51 -1.07 -4.99
CA SER A 354 -19.77 -2.20 -4.10
C SER A 354 -20.58 -1.74 -2.90
N ASP A 355 -21.54 -2.55 -2.46
CA ASP A 355 -22.35 -2.21 -1.29
C ASP A 355 -21.52 -2.32 -0.01
N PRO A 356 -21.77 -1.48 1.02
CA PRO A 356 -21.04 -1.56 2.28
C PRO A 356 -21.29 -2.90 2.98
N ALA A 357 -20.21 -3.58 3.39
CA ALA A 357 -20.32 -4.79 4.20
C ALA A 357 -20.83 -4.49 5.61
N THR A 358 -21.73 -5.34 6.12
CA THR A 358 -22.24 -5.27 7.50
C THR A 358 -21.41 -6.07 8.49
N GLU A 359 -20.68 -7.09 8.03
CA GLU A 359 -19.79 -7.94 8.83
C GLU A 359 -18.59 -8.35 7.97
N LEU A 360 -17.43 -8.53 8.61
CA LEU A 360 -16.20 -8.99 7.95
C LEU A 360 -15.65 -10.25 8.62
N PRO A 361 -15.00 -11.16 7.85
CA PRO A 361 -14.15 -12.19 8.43
C PRO A 361 -12.90 -11.54 9.05
N LEU A 362 -12.07 -12.34 9.72
CA LEU A 362 -10.80 -11.88 10.31
C LEU A 362 -10.99 -10.65 11.23
N ALA A 363 -12.10 -10.62 11.98
CA ALA A 363 -12.47 -9.53 12.89
C ALA A 363 -12.80 -10.08 14.29
N GLN A 364 -14.04 -9.90 14.77
CA GLN A 364 -14.49 -10.22 16.14
C GLN A 364 -14.15 -11.64 16.64
N ARG A 365 -14.00 -12.61 15.73
CA ARG A 365 -13.60 -13.98 16.09
C ARG A 365 -12.18 -14.09 16.64
N TYR A 366 -11.27 -13.19 16.24
CA TYR A 366 -9.83 -13.34 16.45
C TYR A 366 -9.24 -12.32 17.43
N PHE A 367 -9.87 -11.17 17.61
CA PHE A 367 -9.33 -10.06 18.39
C PHE A 367 -10.11 -9.90 19.69
N LEU A 368 -9.37 -9.66 20.78
CA LEU A 368 -9.96 -9.46 22.11
C LEU A 368 -10.65 -8.10 22.22
N PHE A 369 -10.18 -7.12 21.43
CA PHE A 369 -10.69 -5.76 21.31
C PHE A 369 -10.80 -5.37 19.86
#